data_AF-A0A927NMI8-F1
#
_entry.id   AF-A0A927NMI8-F1
#
_cell.length_a   1.000
_cell.length_b   1.000
_cell.length_c   1.000
_cell.angle_alpha   90.00
_cell.angle_beta   90.00
_cell.angle_gamma   90.00
#
_symmetry.space_group_name_H-M   'P 1'
#
loop_
_entity.id
_entity.type
_entity.pdbx_description
1 polymer ?
#
loop_
_entity_poly.entity_id
_entity_poly.type
_entity_poly.pdbx_seq_one_letter_code
_entity_poly.pdbx_strand_id
1 'polypeptide(L)'
;MVKFSAKRIALLSVLTAMASITFLIEGLFPPMFIPGAKMGLSNIFSMLAVVLLSPVDAIILVAVRTTLGSFMVGNLSSWVYSFTAGVASVAVTGFLYWLLRDKVSLVAISVVGAVVHNITQNTIF
;
A
#
# COMPACT_ATOMS: atom_id res chain seq x y z
N MET A 1 9.69 19.57 -4.64
CA MET A 1 9.99 18.80 -5.87
C MET A 1 10.65 17.48 -5.48
N VAL A 2 10.03 16.36 -5.81
CA VAL A 2 10.58 15.01 -5.61
C VAL A 2 11.77 14.86 -6.57
N LYS A 3 13.01 14.89 -6.07
CA LYS A 3 14.19 14.60 -6.91
C LYS A 3 14.34 13.09 -7.04
N PHE A 4 14.23 12.56 -8.25
CA PHE A 4 14.48 11.17 -8.56
C PHE A 4 15.97 10.95 -8.83
N SER A 5 16.73 10.66 -7.77
CA SER A 5 18.10 10.18 -7.89
C SER A 5 18.10 8.68 -8.18
N ALA A 6 19.11 8.16 -8.90
CA ALA A 6 19.23 6.74 -9.21
C ALA A 6 19.13 5.84 -7.96
N LYS A 7 19.75 6.26 -6.84
CA LYS A 7 19.65 5.56 -5.55
C LYS A 7 18.21 5.48 -5.03
N ARG A 8 17.44 6.56 -5.22
CA ARG A 8 16.06 6.67 -4.75
C ARG A 8 15.12 5.79 -5.58
N ILE A 9 15.29 5.81 -6.90
CA ILE A 9 14.56 4.92 -7.81
C ILE A 9 14.88 3.46 -7.46
N ALA A 10 16.15 3.11 -7.24
CA ALA A 10 16.53 1.76 -6.85
C ALA A 10 15.87 1.32 -5.54
N LEU A 11 15.84 2.19 -4.51
CA LEU A 11 15.17 1.90 -3.24
C LEU A 11 13.66 1.67 -3.43
N LEU A 12 13.01 2.54 -4.21
CA LEU A 12 11.58 2.42 -4.53
C LEU A 12 11.28 1.11 -5.27
N SER A 13 12.10 0.74 -6.24
CA SER A 13 11.96 -0.52 -6.98
C SER A 13 12.11 -1.73 -6.06
N VAL A 14 13.09 -1.72 -5.14
CA VAL A 14 13.28 -2.80 -4.16
C VAL A 14 12.06 -2.92 -3.24
N LEU A 15 11.57 -1.80 -2.68
CA LEU A 15 10.38 -1.80 -1.83
C LEU A 15 9.15 -2.30 -2.59
N THR A 16 8.99 -1.92 -3.85
CA THR A 16 7.89 -2.36 -4.71
C THR A 16 7.97 -3.84 -5.04
N ALA A 17 9.18 -4.36 -5.27
CA ALA A 17 9.41 -5.79 -5.48
C ALA A 17 9.05 -6.60 -4.24
N MET A 18 9.51 -6.16 -3.06
CA MET A 18 9.15 -6.79 -1.78
C MET A 18 7.64 -6.75 -1.54
N ALA A 19 7.00 -5.61 -1.77
CA ALA A 19 5.55 -5.47 -1.62
C ALA A 19 4.77 -6.42 -2.55
N SER A 20 5.24 -6.60 -3.78
CA SER A 20 4.64 -7.50 -4.76
C SER A 20 4.83 -8.97 -4.37
N ILE A 21 6.02 -9.36 -3.92
CA ILE A 21 6.30 -10.72 -3.43
C ILE A 21 5.42 -11.04 -2.22
N THR A 22 5.32 -10.13 -1.26
CA THR A 22 4.46 -10.32 -0.09
C THR A 22 2.99 -10.42 -0.49
N PHE A 23 2.52 -9.62 -1.46
CA PHE A 23 1.15 -9.75 -1.98
C PHE A 23 0.86 -11.13 -2.61
N LEU A 24 1.85 -11.73 -3.27
CA LEU A 24 1.72 -13.09 -3.81
C LEU A 24 1.71 -14.13 -2.69
N ILE A 25 2.61 -14.02 -1.73
CA ILE A 25 2.65 -14.89 -0.54
C ILE A 25 1.32 -14.81 0.22
N GLU A 26 0.75 -13.61 0.37
CA GLU A 26 -0.59 -13.39 0.93
C GLU A 26 -1.67 -14.15 0.18
N GLY A 27 -1.57 -14.23 -1.15
CA GLY A 27 -2.49 -14.99 -2.00
C GLY A 27 -2.37 -16.51 -1.86
N LEU A 28 -1.28 -17.03 -1.28
CA LEU A 28 -1.12 -18.45 -0.99
C LEU A 28 -1.80 -18.88 0.32
N PHE A 29 -2.12 -17.92 1.19
CA PHE A 29 -2.88 -18.23 2.40
C PHE A 29 -4.33 -18.55 2.08
N PRO A 30 -4.98 -19.41 2.89
CA PRO A 30 -6.40 -19.69 2.73
C PRO A 30 -7.22 -18.39 2.80
N PRO A 31 -8.29 -18.27 1.99
CA PRO A 31 -9.12 -17.07 1.97
C PRO A 31 -9.70 -16.80 3.37
N MET A 32 -9.66 -15.54 3.79
CA MET A 32 -10.29 -15.11 5.04
C MET A 32 -11.82 -15.28 4.96
N PHE A 33 -12.46 -15.29 6.14
CA PHE A 33 -13.92 -15.41 6.30
C PHE A 33 -14.74 -14.36 5.53
N ILE A 34 -14.12 -13.28 5.06
CA ILE A 34 -14.76 -12.21 4.28
C ILE A 34 -14.28 -12.30 2.83
N PRO A 35 -15.18 -12.46 1.84
CA PRO A 35 -14.82 -12.45 0.43
C PRO A 35 -14.04 -11.18 0.06
N GLY A 36 -12.87 -11.35 -0.56
CA GLY A 36 -12.03 -10.23 -0.98
C GLY A 36 -11.11 -9.63 0.10
N ALA A 37 -11.28 -9.99 1.38
CA ALA A 37 -10.39 -9.52 2.44
C ALA A 37 -9.02 -10.21 2.36
N LYS A 38 -7.95 -9.41 2.41
CA LYS A 38 -6.55 -9.86 2.53
C LYS A 38 -5.94 -9.32 3.82
N MET A 39 -4.87 -9.95 4.30
CA MET A 39 -4.21 -9.52 5.55
C MET A 39 -3.60 -8.11 5.43
N GLY A 40 -3.22 -7.69 4.23
CA GLY A 40 -2.61 -6.38 3.98
C GLY A 40 -1.13 -6.30 4.37
N LEU A 41 -0.42 -7.42 4.49
CA LEU A 41 1.02 -7.49 4.76
C LEU A 41 1.82 -6.67 3.74
N SER A 42 1.40 -6.70 2.47
CA SER A 42 2.01 -5.90 1.41
C SER A 42 1.91 -4.38 1.63
N ASN A 43 0.99 -3.89 2.48
CA ASN A 43 0.85 -2.46 2.81
C ASN A 43 1.92 -1.95 3.79
N ILE A 44 2.63 -2.84 4.50
CA ILE A 44 3.76 -2.46 5.37
C ILE A 44 4.82 -1.73 4.53
N PHE A 45 5.09 -2.20 3.31
CA PHE A 45 6.06 -1.57 2.41
C PHE A 45 5.61 -0.21 1.89
N SER A 46 4.31 -0.01 1.67
CA SER A 46 3.75 1.31 1.36
C SER A 46 3.95 2.28 2.51
N MET A 47 3.78 1.81 3.75
CA MET A 47 4.03 2.58 4.96
C MET A 47 5.53 2.91 5.12
N LEU A 48 6.41 1.94 4.89
CA LEU A 48 7.86 2.16 4.83
C LEU A 48 8.27 3.17 3.75
N ALA A 49 7.61 3.17 2.59
CA ALA A 49 7.85 4.17 1.55
C ALA A 49 7.41 5.57 1.98
N VAL A 50 6.33 5.73 2.77
CA VAL A 50 5.96 7.03 3.36
C VAL A 50 7.05 7.53 4.31
N VAL A 51 7.64 6.62 5.11
CA VAL A 51 8.64 6.96 6.14
C VAL A 51 10.04 7.23 5.54
N LEU A 52 10.51 6.37 4.66
CA LEU A 52 11.89 6.38 4.14
C LEU A 52 12.06 7.28 2.91
N LEU A 53 10.99 7.53 2.18
CA LEU A 53 11.02 8.22 0.89
C LEU A 53 10.12 9.46 0.90
N SER A 54 8.93 9.36 0.30
CA SER A 54 7.92 10.41 0.33
C SER A 54 6.53 9.82 0.08
N PRO A 55 5.46 10.54 0.43
CA PRO A 55 4.09 10.11 0.13
C PRO A 55 3.87 9.85 -1.36
N VAL A 56 4.51 10.64 -2.23
CA VAL A 56 4.46 10.46 -3.69
C VAL A 56 5.06 9.10 -4.10
N ASP A 57 6.20 8.71 -3.53
CA ASP A 57 6.84 7.43 -3.85
C ASP A 57 5.99 6.26 -3.33
N ALA A 58 5.33 6.41 -2.19
CA ALA A 58 4.40 5.41 -1.67
C ALA A 58 3.16 5.23 -2.57
N ILE A 59 2.64 6.31 -3.17
CA ILE A 59 1.54 6.24 -4.16
C ILE A 59 2.02 5.48 -5.40
N ILE A 60 3.22 5.79 -5.90
CA ILE A 60 3.82 5.08 -7.04
C ILE A 60 3.97 3.59 -6.73
N LEU A 61 4.50 3.25 -5.54
CA LEU A 61 4.65 1.86 -5.09
C LEU A 61 3.31 1.12 -5.11
N VAL A 62 2.26 1.71 -4.53
CA VAL A 62 0.92 1.11 -4.51
C VAL A 62 0.39 0.93 -5.94
N ALA A 63 0.48 1.96 -6.77
CA ALA A 63 0.00 1.93 -8.15
C ALA A 63 0.67 0.81 -8.97
N VAL A 64 2.00 0.71 -8.88
CA VAL A 64 2.77 -0.34 -9.56
C VAL A 64 2.40 -1.71 -9.01
N ARG A 65 2.40 -1.88 -7.69
CA ARG A 65 2.09 -3.15 -7.02
C ARG A 65 0.69 -3.65 -7.35
N THR A 66 -0.35 -2.82 -7.24
CA THR A 66 -1.73 -3.27 -7.50
C THR A 66 -1.92 -3.60 -8.97
N THR A 67 -1.30 -2.84 -9.87
CA THR A 67 -1.30 -3.13 -11.31
C THR A 67 -0.65 -4.47 -11.62
N LEU A 68 0.58 -4.70 -11.14
CA LEU A 68 1.27 -5.98 -11.30
C LEU A 68 0.48 -7.13 -10.65
N GLY A 69 -0.02 -6.94 -9.43
CA GLY A 69 -0.81 -7.93 -8.71
C GLY A 69 -2.07 -8.35 -9.47
N SER A 70 -2.76 -7.40 -10.11
CA SER A 70 -3.95 -7.70 -10.92
C SER A 70 -3.62 -8.44 -12.21
N PHE A 71 -2.47 -8.16 -12.84
CA PHE A 71 -1.99 -8.96 -13.98
C PHE A 71 -1.63 -10.40 -13.56
N MET A 72 -1.07 -10.58 -12.36
CA MET A 72 -0.69 -11.91 -11.87
C MET A 72 -1.90 -12.76 -11.43
N VAL A 73 -2.90 -12.12 -10.82
CA VAL A 73 -4.13 -12.80 -10.36
C VAL A 73 -5.19 -12.90 -11.47
N GLY A 74 -5.10 -12.07 -12.52
CA GLY A 74 -5.99 -12.09 -13.68
C GLY A 74 -7.37 -11.46 -13.45
N ASN A 75 -7.58 -10.71 -12.37
CA ASN A 75 -8.89 -10.15 -12.02
C ASN A 75 -8.87 -8.61 -12.06
N LEU A 76 -9.50 -8.04 -13.10
CA LEU A 76 -9.59 -6.60 -13.32
C LEU A 76 -10.48 -5.89 -12.29
N SER A 77 -11.58 -6.52 -11.85
CA SER A 77 -12.41 -5.99 -10.77
C SER A 77 -11.60 -5.85 -9.48
N SER A 78 -10.66 -6.79 -9.27
CA SER A 78 -9.72 -6.76 -8.15
C SER A 78 -8.70 -5.65 -8.17
N TRP A 79 -8.41 -5.14 -9.37
CA TRP A 79 -7.58 -3.97 -9.53
C TRP A 79 -8.26 -2.71 -9.01
N VAL A 80 -9.53 -2.49 -9.36
CA VAL A 80 -10.24 -1.24 -9.07
C VAL A 80 -10.37 -1.01 -7.56
N TYR A 81 -10.85 -2.00 -6.81
CA TYR A 81 -10.99 -1.85 -5.35
C TYR A 81 -9.61 -1.75 -4.66
N SER A 82 -8.60 -2.51 -5.10
CA SER A 82 -7.27 -2.49 -4.46
C SER A 82 -6.52 -1.20 -4.73
N PHE A 83 -6.63 -0.67 -5.94
CA PHE A 83 -5.98 0.57 -6.35
C PHE A 83 -6.60 1.77 -5.61
N THR A 84 -7.92 1.90 -5.64
CA THR A 84 -8.64 2.99 -4.97
C THR A 84 -8.41 2.96 -3.45
N ALA A 85 -8.55 1.79 -2.82
CA ALA A 85 -8.24 1.62 -1.41
C ALA A 85 -6.78 1.90 -1.06
N GLY A 86 -5.85 1.49 -1.93
CA GLY A 86 -4.42 1.73 -1.76
C GLY A 86 -4.06 3.21 -1.80
N VAL A 87 -4.55 3.93 -2.81
CA VAL A 87 -4.30 5.36 -2.98
C VAL A 87 -4.92 6.16 -1.83
N ALA A 88 -6.17 5.86 -1.45
CA ALA A 88 -6.84 6.52 -0.33
C ALA A 88 -6.08 6.30 0.99
N SER A 89 -5.67 5.06 1.27
CA SER A 89 -4.90 4.72 2.47
C SER A 89 -3.56 5.45 2.53
N VAL A 90 -2.79 5.46 1.44
CA VAL A 90 -1.49 6.15 1.40
C VAL A 90 -1.65 7.66 1.51
N ALA A 91 -2.70 8.24 0.91
CA ALA A 91 -2.98 9.67 1.05
C ALA A 91 -3.23 10.06 2.51
N VAL A 92 -4.10 9.31 3.22
CA VAL A 92 -4.38 9.57 4.64
C VAL A 92 -3.15 9.32 5.50
N THR A 93 -2.43 8.22 5.27
CA THR A 93 -1.22 7.86 6.02
C THR A 93 -0.12 8.90 5.82
N GLY A 94 0.10 9.36 4.58
CA GLY A 94 1.06 10.40 4.25
C GLY A 94 0.72 11.75 4.89
N PHE A 95 -0.56 12.11 4.90
CA PHE A 95 -1.04 13.33 5.57
C PHE A 95 -0.86 13.25 7.09
N LEU A 96 -1.26 12.14 7.72
CA LEU A 96 -1.08 11.92 9.16
C LEU A 96 0.39 11.91 9.53
N TYR A 97 1.24 11.25 8.75
CA TYR A 97 2.67 11.22 9.00
C TYR A 97 3.29 12.62 8.93
N TRP A 98 2.88 13.45 7.97
CA TRP A 98 3.38 14.82 7.89
C TRP A 98 2.97 15.68 9.09
N LEU A 99 1.72 15.55 9.56
CA LEU A 99 1.15 16.39 10.62
C LEU A 99 1.49 15.91 12.04
N LEU A 100 1.56 14.59 12.26
CA LEU A 100 1.55 13.97 13.58
C LEU A 100 2.76 13.10 13.88
N ARG A 101 3.77 12.99 12.99
CA ARG A 101 4.96 12.15 13.23
C ARG A 101 5.66 12.41 14.56
N ASP A 102 5.64 13.65 15.05
CA ASP A 102 6.35 14.04 16.27
C ASP A 102 5.47 13.87 17.53
N LYS A 103 4.17 13.56 17.35
CA LYS A 103 3.16 13.47 18.43
C LYS A 103 2.56 12.07 18.59
N VAL A 104 2.64 11.23 17.56
CA VAL A 104 1.93 9.95 17.48
C VAL A 104 2.87 8.85 17.00
N SER A 105 2.76 7.66 17.60
CA SER A 105 3.54 6.49 17.20
C SER A 105 3.26 6.08 15.75
N LEU A 106 4.30 5.62 15.05
CA LEU A 106 4.19 5.08 13.70
C LEU A 106 3.15 3.95 13.60
N VAL A 107 3.02 3.15 14.66
CA VAL A 107 2.04 2.05 14.73
C VAL A 107 0.62 2.59 14.65
N ALA A 108 0.29 3.68 15.37
CA ALA A 108 -1.05 4.26 15.34
C ALA A 108 -1.38 4.84 13.95
N ILE A 109 -0.41 5.48 13.29
CA ILE A 109 -0.59 5.98 11.92
C ILE A 109 -0.84 4.82 10.95
N SER A 110 -0.13 3.70 11.13
CA SER A 110 -0.33 2.48 10.34
C SER A 110 -1.72 1.87 10.54
N VAL A 111 -2.21 1.82 11.79
CA VAL A 111 -3.56 1.34 12.11
C VAL A 111 -4.62 2.20 11.42
N VAL A 112 -4.50 3.52 11.44
CA VAL A 112 -5.42 4.42 10.72
C VAL A 112 -5.38 4.14 9.22
N GLY A 113 -4.18 4.00 8.65
CA GLY A 113 -4.00 3.62 7.24
C GLY A 113 -4.68 2.31 6.88
N ALA A 114 -4.55 1.29 7.73
CA ALA A 114 -5.18 -0.02 7.56
C ALA A 114 -6.71 0.06 7.63
N VAL A 115 -7.26 0.82 8.57
CA VAL A 115 -8.71 1.04 8.69
C VAL A 115 -9.26 1.73 7.44
N VAL A 116 -8.63 2.81 6.99
CA VAL A 116 -9.03 3.53 5.77
C VAL A 116 -8.98 2.64 4.54
N HIS A 117 -7.93 1.81 4.42
CA HIS A 117 -7.79 0.87 3.31
C HIS A 117 -8.96 -0.11 3.26
N ASN A 118 -9.26 -0.77 4.39
CA ASN A 118 -10.32 -1.77 4.47
C ASN A 118 -11.72 -1.17 4.28
N ILE A 119 -11.99 0.02 4.82
CA ILE A 119 -13.28 0.71 4.61
C ILE A 119 -13.46 1.05 3.13
N THR A 120 -12.43 1.63 2.51
CA THR A 120 -12.48 2.02 1.09
C THR A 120 -12.66 0.79 0.21
N GLN A 121 -11.95 -0.30 0.50
CA GLN A 121 -12.09 -1.55 -0.23
C GLN A 121 -13.51 -2.12 -0.13
N ASN A 122 -14.09 -2.21 1.08
CA ASN A 122 -15.44 -2.73 1.28
C ASN A 122 -16.55 -1.85 0.70
N THR A 123 -16.31 -0.55 0.56
CA THR A 123 -17.31 0.37 -0.05
C THR A 123 -17.38 0.19 -1.57
N ILE A 124 -16.31 -0.31 -2.19
CA ILE A 124 -16.14 -0.42 -3.64
C ILE A 124 -16.29 -1.88 -4.12
N PHE A 125 -16.21 -2.84 -3.20
CA PHE A 125 -16.40 -4.27 -3.44
C PHE A 125 -17.86 -4.61 -3.76
#